data_AF-A0A7V2SW94-F1
#
_entry.id   AF-A0A7V2SW94-F1
#
_cell.length_a   1.000
_cell.length_b   1.000
_cell.length_c   1.000
_cell.angle_alpha   90.00
_cell.angle_beta   90.00
_cell.angle_gamma   90.00
#
_symmetry.space_group_name_H-M   'P 1'
#
loop_
_entity.id
_entity.type
_entity.pdbx_description
1 polymer ?
#
loop_
_entity_poly.entity_id
_entity_poly.type
_entity_poly.pdbx_seq_one_letter_code
_entity_poly.pdbx_strand_id
1 'polypeptide(L)'
;GWVYYKKHKYHKAIDILEKAVKAVPDDPIINEHLGDAYFANGNYEDARDQYDRASRLFKDKKDRRRVEDKRDKAQKELWELMPF
;
A
#
# COMPACT_ATOMS: atom_id res chain seq x y z
N GLY A 1 0.10 11.88 -3.55
CA GLY A 1 0.15 11.98 -2.09
C GLY A 1 1.51 11.71 -1.46
N TRP A 2 2.55 11.32 -2.23
CA TRP A 2 3.84 10.92 -1.67
C TRP A 2 4.57 12.00 -0.85
N VAL A 3 4.46 13.27 -1.25
CA VAL A 3 5.03 14.39 -0.46
C VAL A 3 4.38 14.48 0.93
N TYR A 4 3.07 14.20 1.06
CA TYR A 4 2.40 14.16 2.37
C TYR A 4 2.82 12.95 3.18
N TYR A 5 3.01 11.79 2.54
CA TYR A 5 3.55 10.59 3.18
C TYR A 5 4.92 10.86 3.81
N LYS A 6 5.83 11.47 3.06
CA LYS A 6 7.18 11.86 3.55
C LYS A 6 7.15 12.88 4.68
N LYS A 7 6.05 13.64 4.83
CA LYS A 7 5.81 14.56 5.94
C LYS A 7 5.08 13.91 7.12
N HIS A 8 4.95 12.58 7.14
CA HIS A 8 4.18 11.81 8.13
C HIS A 8 2.69 12.22 8.21
N LYS A 9 2.16 12.85 7.16
CA LYS A 9 0.75 13.25 7.05
C LYS A 9 -0.02 12.17 6.31
N TYR A 10 -0.14 10.99 6.93
CA TYR A 10 -0.64 9.78 6.27
C TYR A 10 -2.08 9.89 5.79
N HIS A 11 -2.99 10.43 6.60
CA HIS A 11 -4.38 10.64 6.21
C HIS A 11 -4.51 11.49 4.94
N LYS A 12 -3.77 12.61 4.86
CA LYS A 12 -3.72 13.44 3.63
C LYS A 12 -3.03 12.74 2.46
N ALA A 13 -2.07 11.86 2.74
CA ALA A 13 -1.42 11.09 1.70
C ALA A 13 -2.42 10.11 1.06
N ILE A 14 -3.20 9.41 1.88
CA ILE A 14 -4.28 8.49 1.49
C ILE A 14 -5.29 9.24 0.62
N ASP A 15 -5.86 10.36 1.07
CA ASP A 15 -6.88 11.11 0.31
C ASP A 15 -6.44 11.44 -1.13
N ILE A 16 -5.17 11.81 -1.30
CA ILE A 16 -4.61 12.16 -2.60
C ILE A 16 -4.25 10.92 -3.42
N LEU A 17 -3.74 9.87 -2.77
CA LEU A 17 -3.35 8.63 -3.43
C LEU A 17 -4.56 7.80 -3.87
N GLU A 18 -5.67 7.79 -3.12
CA GLU A 18 -6.93 7.18 -3.54
C GLU A 18 -7.46 7.81 -4.82
N LYS A 19 -7.42 9.15 -4.91
CA LYS A 19 -7.78 9.87 -6.14
C LYS A 19 -6.86 9.50 -7.30
N ALA A 20 -5.57 9.31 -7.03
CA ALA A 20 -4.60 8.90 -8.04
C ALA A 20 -4.86 7.47 -8.53
N VAL A 21 -5.12 6.51 -7.62
CA VAL A 21 -5.50 5.12 -7.98
C VAL A 21 -6.80 5.10 -8.77
N LYS A 22 -7.79 5.94 -8.42
CA LYS A 22 -9.03 6.05 -9.21
C LYS A 22 -8.78 6.57 -10.63
N ALA A 23 -7.82 7.48 -10.81
CA ALA A 23 -7.48 8.01 -12.12
C ALA A 23 -6.62 7.05 -12.95
N VAL A 24 -5.72 6.30 -12.30
CA VAL A 24 -4.79 5.37 -12.94
C VAL A 24 -4.72 4.07 -12.11
N PRO A 25 -5.73 3.19 -12.23
CA PRO A 25 -5.83 2.00 -11.38
C PRO A 25 -4.75 0.96 -11.66
N ASP A 26 -4.19 0.96 -12.87
CA ASP A 26 -3.22 -0.04 -13.33
C ASP A 26 -1.76 0.39 -13.13
N ASP A 27 -1.51 1.53 -12.46
CA ASP A 27 -0.15 1.94 -12.12
C ASP A 27 0.32 1.21 -10.84
N PRO A 28 1.31 0.30 -10.92
CA PRO A 28 1.75 -0.46 -9.77
C PRO A 28 2.40 0.41 -8.68
N ILE A 29 3.04 1.52 -9.06
CA ILE A 29 3.74 2.41 -8.12
C ILE A 29 2.73 3.23 -7.32
N ILE A 30 1.66 3.71 -7.96
CA ILE A 30 0.61 4.46 -7.25
C ILE A 30 -0.13 3.55 -6.26
N ASN A 31 -0.46 2.32 -6.66
CA ASN A 31 -1.04 1.31 -5.76
C ASN A 31 -0.08 1.00 -4.60
N GLU A 32 1.20 0.81 -4.87
CA GLU A 32 2.21 0.56 -3.83
C GLU A 32 2.29 1.73 -2.83
N HIS A 33 2.35 2.97 -3.32
CA HIS A 33 2.40 4.15 -2.46
C HIS A 33 1.14 4.34 -1.63
N LEU A 34 -0.04 3.98 -2.17
CA LEU A 34 -1.27 3.97 -1.40
C LEU A 34 -1.19 2.90 -0.29
N GLY A 35 -0.69 1.71 -0.60
CA GLY A 35 -0.40 0.67 0.39
C GLY A 35 0.56 1.13 1.49
N ASP A 36 1.65 1.82 1.12
CA ASP A 36 2.60 2.41 2.08
C ASP A 36 1.91 3.41 3.01
N ALA A 37 1.04 4.26 2.46
CA ALA A 37 0.31 5.26 3.22
C ALA A 37 -0.72 4.63 4.18
N TYR A 38 -1.46 3.60 3.75
CA TYR A 38 -2.35 2.85 4.62
C TYR A 38 -1.60 2.13 5.72
N PHE A 39 -0.48 1.45 5.40
CA PHE A 39 0.32 0.73 6.37
C PHE A 39 0.82 1.66 7.47
N ALA A 40 1.37 2.82 7.09
CA ALA A 40 1.86 3.81 8.05
C ALA A 40 0.75 4.47 8.87
N ASN A 41 -0.50 4.45 8.38
CA ASN A 41 -1.67 4.91 9.11
C ASN A 41 -2.27 3.84 10.05
N GLY A 42 -1.75 2.60 10.03
CA GLY A 42 -2.30 1.46 10.79
C GLY A 42 -3.45 0.73 10.10
N ASN A 43 -3.79 1.12 8.87
CA ASN A 43 -4.84 0.47 8.07
C ASN A 43 -4.24 -0.76 7.36
N TYR A 44 -3.92 -1.80 8.10
CA TYR A 44 -3.17 -2.95 7.57
C TYR A 44 -3.95 -3.79 6.55
N GLU A 45 -5.27 -3.87 6.68
CA GLU A 45 -6.13 -4.54 5.70
C GLU A 45 -6.10 -3.83 4.34
N ASP A 46 -6.38 -2.53 4.30
CA ASP A 46 -6.30 -1.73 3.08
C ASP A 46 -4.89 -1.77 2.47
N ALA A 47 -3.86 -1.70 3.32
CA ALA A 47 -2.47 -1.78 2.87
C ALA A 47 -2.17 -3.10 2.15
N ARG A 48 -2.56 -4.23 2.75
CA ARG A 48 -2.39 -5.57 2.18
C ARG A 48 -3.06 -5.64 0.80
N ASP A 49 -4.28 -5.14 0.68
CA ASP A 49 -5.04 -5.20 -0.56
C ASP A 49 -4.41 -4.36 -1.68
N GLN A 50 -3.87 -3.18 -1.36
CA GLN A 50 -3.14 -2.37 -2.34
C GLN A 50 -1.81 -2.99 -2.76
N TYR A 51 -1.08 -3.60 -1.82
CA TYR A 51 0.15 -4.33 -2.15
C TYR A 51 -0.13 -5.55 -3.03
N ASP A 52 -1.21 -6.29 -2.77
CA ASP A 52 -1.61 -7.41 -3.63
C ASP A 52 -1.89 -6.93 -5.06
N ARG A 53 -2.66 -5.84 -5.24
CA ARG A 53 -2.89 -5.24 -6.56
C ARG A 53 -1.59 -4.81 -7.24
N ALA A 54 -0.75 -4.06 -6.53
CA ALA A 54 0.54 -3.60 -7.05
C ALA A 54 1.43 -4.77 -7.48
N SER A 55 1.52 -5.84 -6.69
CA SER A 55 2.34 -7.03 -7.01
C SER A 55 1.91 -7.71 -8.33
N ARG A 56 0.61 -7.74 -8.62
CA ARG A 56 0.06 -8.29 -9.87
C ARG A 56 0.37 -7.42 -11.09
N LEU A 57 0.45 -6.11 -10.88
CA LEU A 57 0.73 -5.11 -11.93
C LEU A 57 2.23 -4.98 -12.25
N PHE A 58 3.12 -5.24 -11.29
CA PHE A 58 4.57 -5.25 -11.55
C PHE A 58 4.97 -6.37 -12.53
N LYS A 59 5.64 -5.97 -13.62
CA LYS A 59 6.20 -6.88 -14.63
C LYS A 59 7.54 -7.46 -14.19
N ASP A 60 8.35 -6.66 -13.51
CA ASP A 60 9.65 -7.08 -13.00
C ASP A 60 9.47 -7.97 -11.74
N LYS A 61 10.18 -9.10 -11.72
CA LYS A 61 10.08 -10.08 -10.63
C LYS A 61 10.64 -9.56 -9.31
N LYS A 62 11.68 -8.72 -9.36
CA LYS A 62 12.28 -8.11 -8.15
C LYS A 62 11.33 -7.09 -7.54
N ASP A 63 10.71 -6.25 -8.37
CA ASP A 63 9.71 -5.29 -7.89
C ASP A 63 8.47 -5.97 -7.32
N ARG A 64 7.94 -7.00 -8.01
CA ARG A 64 6.85 -7.82 -7.49
C ARG A 64 7.18 -8.39 -6.12
N ARG A 65 8.31 -9.08 -5.99
CA ARG A 65 8.73 -9.72 -4.73
C ARG A 65 8.85 -8.72 -3.59
N ARG A 66 9.45 -7.55 -3.86
CA ARG A 66 9.58 -6.46 -2.88
C ARG A 66 8.23 -6.00 -2.34
N VAL A 67 7.20 -5.99 -3.17
CA VAL A 67 5.84 -5.58 -2.77
C VAL A 67 5.08 -6.72 -2.11
N GLU A 68 5.30 -7.98 -2.52
CA GLU A 68 4.81 -9.16 -1.81
C GLU A 68 5.34 -9.21 -0.37
N ASP A 69 6.63 -8.89 -0.16
CA ASP A 69 7.20 -8.82 1.19
C ASP A 69 6.49 -7.75 2.06
N LYS A 70 6.09 -6.61 1.45
CA LYS A 70 5.29 -5.57 2.14
C LYS A 70 3.86 -6.06 2.44
N ARG A 71 3.23 -6.78 1.50
CA ARG A 71 1.91 -7.41 1.69
C ARG A 71 1.93 -8.37 2.88
N ASP A 72 2.95 -9.22 2.95
CA ASP A 72 3.08 -10.23 4.01
C ASP A 72 3.34 -9.57 5.37
N LYS A 73 4.12 -8.49 5.39
CA LYS A 73 4.25 -7.67 6.59
C LYS A 73 2.91 -7.09 7.03
N ALA A 74 2.12 -6.50 6.14
CA ALA A 74 0.79 -5.98 6.45
C ALA A 74 -0.14 -7.08 6.98
N GLN A 75 -0.11 -8.26 6.37
CA GLN A 75 -0.88 -9.42 6.84
C GLN A 75 -0.46 -9.89 8.24
N LYS A 76 0.84 -9.83 8.57
CA LYS A 76 1.35 -10.15 9.90
C LYS A 76 0.84 -9.16 10.97
N GLU A 77 0.96 -7.86 10.71
CA GLU A 77 0.46 -6.82 11.64
C GLU A 77 -1.06 -6.97 11.84
N LEU A 78 -1.81 -7.22 10.75
CA LEU A 78 -3.25 -7.47 10.80
C LEU A 78 -3.59 -8.70 11.67
N TRP A 79 -2.80 -9.78 11.55
CA TRP A 79 -2.98 -10.98 12.37
C TRP A 79 -2.71 -10.73 13.85
N GLU A 80 -1.66 -9.97 14.17
CA GLU A 80 -1.32 -9.63 15.57
C GLU A 80 -2.40 -8.78 16.26
N LEU A 81 -3.17 -7.99 15.49
CA LEU A 81 -4.30 -7.22 15.99
C LEU A 81 -5.59 -8.03 16.21
N MET A 82 -5.66 -9.27 15.69
CA MET A 82 -6.80 -10.16 15.85
C MET A 82 -6.38 -11.43 16.62
N PRO A 83 -6.10 -11.34 17.93
CA PRO A 83 -5.85 -12.52 18.73
C PRO A 83 -7.14 -13.35 18.83
N PHE A 84 -7.06 -14.61 18.41
CA PHE A 84 -8.11 -15.60 18.60
C PHE A 84 -8.15 -16.10 20.05
#